data_AF-A0A1Y3WBD8-F1
#
_entry.id   AF-A0A1Y3WBD8-F1
#
_cell.length_a   1.000
_cell.length_b   1.000
_cell.length_c   1.000
_cell.angle_alpha   90.00
_cell.angle_beta   90.00
_cell.angle_gamma   90.00
#
_symmetry.space_group_name_H-M   'P 1'
#
loop_
_entity.id
_entity.type
_entity.pdbx_description
1 polymer ?
#
loop_
_entity_poly.entity_id
_entity_poly.type
_entity_poly.pdbx_seq_one_letter_code
_entity_poly.pdbx_strand_id
1 'polypeptide(L)'
;MQIYKGFVYILASKRNGTLYIGVTNNLARRVAEHKASIDEGFTSRYNVKTLVYYEAFRDFYSAICREKQLKEWNRAWKIALIEQENPQWRDLSEEIGVTPEYIQGVIDEYQSGLFR
;
A
#
# COMPACT_ATOMS: atom_id res chain seq x y z
N MET A 1 19.70 13.14 -1.92
CA MET A 1 18.73 12.05 -2.13
C MET A 1 18.37 11.49 -0.75
N GLN A 2 17.10 11.57 -0.32
CA GLN A 2 16.70 11.03 0.98
C GLN A 2 16.49 9.53 0.87
N ILE A 3 17.16 8.74 1.72
CA ILE A 3 17.00 7.28 1.79
C ILE A 3 15.92 6.99 2.83
N TYR A 4 14.79 6.46 2.38
CA TYR A 4 13.74 5.94 3.26
C TYR A 4 13.98 4.45 3.50
N LYS A 5 13.74 4.01 4.74
CA LYS A 5 13.92 2.60 5.14
C LYS A 5 12.60 1.88 5.37
N GLY A 6 11.49 2.61 5.54
CA GLY A 6 10.18 2.02 5.77
C GLY A 6 9.04 2.95 5.36
N PHE A 7 7.91 2.34 5.01
CA PHE A 7 6.70 3.01 4.61
C PHE A 7 5.51 2.40 5.34
N VAL A 8 4.59 3.25 5.79
CA VAL A 8 3.23 2.82 6.16
C VAL A 8 2.31 3.19 5.02
N TYR A 9 1.33 2.34 4.72
CA TYR A 9 0.41 2.58 3.62
C TYR A 9 -1.01 2.14 3.98
N ILE A 10 -1.98 2.77 3.32
CA ILE A 10 -3.39 2.40 3.39
C ILE A 10 -3.88 2.08 1.97
N LEU A 11 -4.41 0.88 1.80
CA LEU A 11 -5.15 0.48 0.61
C LEU A 11 -6.65 0.54 0.88
N ALA A 12 -7.42 0.84 -0.15
CA ALA A 12 -8.88 0.83 -0.11
C ALA A 12 -9.48 0.00 -1.24
N SER A 13 -10.63 -0.62 -0.99
CA SER A 13 -11.42 -1.25 -2.06
C SER A 13 -12.19 -0.24 -2.91
N LYS A 14 -12.64 0.86 -2.29
CA LYS A 14 -13.27 2.04 -2.91
C LYS A 14 -13.32 3.18 -1.88
N ARG A 15 -13.76 4.37 -2.31
CA ARG A 15 -14.03 5.48 -1.38
C ARG A 15 -14.97 5.03 -0.26
N ASN A 16 -14.56 5.25 0.99
CA ASN A 16 -15.29 4.81 2.19
C ASN A 16 -15.52 3.28 2.28
N GLY A 17 -14.75 2.47 1.56
CA GLY A 17 -14.81 1.00 1.58
C GLY A 17 -13.90 0.37 2.63
N THR A 18 -13.58 -0.92 2.45
CA THR A 18 -12.65 -1.64 3.32
C THR A 18 -11.28 -1.00 3.25
N LEU A 19 -10.65 -0.81 4.40
CA LEU A 19 -9.29 -0.28 4.51
C LEU A 19 -8.35 -1.40 4.95
N TYR A 20 -7.19 -1.48 4.32
CA TYR A 20 -6.08 -2.32 4.73
C TYR A 20 -4.89 -1.42 5.07
N ILE A 21 -4.22 -1.69 6.19
CA ILE A 21 -3.07 -0.90 6.65
C ILE A 21 -1.89 -1.86 6.78
N GLY A 22 -0.76 -1.50 6.18
CA GLY A 22 0.46 -2.29 6.21
C GLY A 22 1.72 -1.45 6.31
N VAL A 23 2.84 -2.14 6.49
CA VAL A 23 4.19 -1.57 6.52
C VAL A 23 5.09 -2.37 5.57
N THR A 24 6.00 -1.69 4.87
CA THR A 24 6.94 -2.31 3.92
C THR A 24 8.20 -1.47 3.78
N ASN A 25 9.33 -2.08 3.40
CA ASN A 25 10.56 -1.37 3.03
C ASN A 25 10.58 -1.00 1.54
N ASN A 26 9.71 -1.60 0.72
CA ASN A 26 9.55 -1.31 -0.69
C ASN A 26 8.06 -1.13 -1.02
N LEU A 27 7.62 0.13 -1.06
CA LEU A 27 6.23 0.48 -1.26
C LEU A 27 5.74 0.12 -2.67
N ALA A 28 6.51 0.47 -3.71
CA ALA A 28 6.13 0.22 -5.09
C ALA A 28 5.95 -1.28 -5.36
N ARG A 29 6.91 -2.11 -4.92
CA ARG A 29 6.82 -3.57 -5.06
C ARG A 29 5.59 -4.13 -4.34
N ARG A 30 5.37 -3.74 -3.08
CA ARG A 30 4.25 -4.26 -2.28
C ARG A 30 2.89 -3.87 -2.87
N VAL A 31 2.75 -2.65 -3.37
CA VAL A 31 1.52 -2.19 -4.03
C VAL A 31 1.29 -2.95 -5.32
N ALA A 32 2.33 -3.21 -6.11
CA ALA A 32 2.24 -4.04 -7.31
C ALA A 32 1.80 -5.47 -6.99
N GLU A 33 2.36 -6.10 -5.96
CA GLU A 33 1.97 -7.44 -5.47
C GLU A 33 0.48 -7.51 -5.10
N HIS A 34 -0.04 -6.51 -4.38
CA HIS A 34 -1.46 -6.43 -4.05
C HIS A 34 -2.35 -6.24 -5.29
N LYS A 35 -1.94 -5.39 -6.24
CA LYS A 35 -2.69 -5.16 -7.50
C LYS A 35 -2.73 -6.41 -8.36
N ALA A 36 -1.60 -7.12 -8.44
CA ALA A 36 -1.44 -8.38 -9.13
C ALA A 36 -2.13 -9.56 -8.43
N SER A 37 -2.68 -9.38 -7.23
CA SER A 37 -3.32 -10.46 -6.45
C SER A 37 -2.39 -11.66 -6.19
N ILE A 38 -1.08 -11.42 -6.06
CA ILE A 38 -0.07 -12.47 -5.87
C ILE A 38 -0.19 -13.13 -4.50
N ASP A 39 -0.46 -12.32 -3.46
CA ASP A 39 -0.80 -12.84 -2.13
C ASP A 39 -2.28 -13.26 -2.11
N GLU A 40 -2.54 -14.56 -2.17
CA GLU A 40 -3.86 -15.14 -1.95
C GLU A 40 -4.30 -14.93 -0.49
N GLY A 41 -4.91 -13.77 -0.22
CA GLY A 41 -5.31 -13.38 1.14
C GLY A 41 -6.45 -12.37 1.19
N PHE A 42 -6.55 -11.66 2.32
CA PHE A 42 -7.61 -10.68 2.61
C PHE A 42 -7.74 -9.60 1.52
N THR A 43 -6.63 -9.05 1.03
CA THR A 43 -6.65 -7.98 0.03
C THR A 43 -7.17 -8.45 -1.32
N SER A 44 -6.88 -9.69 -1.71
CA SER A 44 -7.42 -10.29 -2.94
C SER A 44 -8.92 -10.57 -2.81
N ARG A 45 -9.38 -11.11 -1.67
CA ARG A 45 -10.80 -11.42 -1.42
C ARG A 45 -11.72 -10.20 -1.37
N TYR A 46 -11.23 -9.07 -0.87
CA TYR A 46 -12.04 -7.84 -0.74
C TYR A 46 -11.73 -6.77 -1.79
N ASN A 47 -10.96 -7.12 -2.83
CA ASN A 47 -10.53 -6.21 -3.90
C ASN A 47 -9.91 -4.90 -3.37
N VAL A 48 -9.10 -5.00 -2.32
CA VAL A 48 -8.44 -3.86 -1.68
C VAL A 48 -7.13 -3.58 -2.42
N LYS A 49 -7.21 -2.81 -3.51
CA LYS A 49 -6.10 -2.62 -4.47
C LYS A 49 -5.70 -1.17 -4.71
N THR A 50 -6.50 -0.20 -4.24
CA THR A 50 -6.26 1.23 -4.51
C THR A 50 -5.36 1.80 -3.43
N LEU A 51 -4.18 2.34 -3.78
CA LEU A 51 -3.32 3.01 -2.80
C LEU A 51 -3.88 4.42 -2.55
N VAL A 52 -4.38 4.68 -1.34
CA VAL A 52 -5.03 5.96 -1.04
C VAL A 52 -4.23 6.85 -0.10
N TYR A 53 -3.21 6.29 0.57
CA TYR A 53 -2.36 7.02 1.51
C TYR A 53 -1.04 6.27 1.76
N TYR A 54 0.04 7.00 1.98
CA TYR A 54 1.29 6.45 2.52
C TYR A 54 2.11 7.50 3.28
N GLU A 55 2.94 7.04 4.21
CA GLU A 55 3.94 7.83 4.94
C GLU A 55 5.32 7.18 4.78
N ALA A 56 6.37 7.97 4.57
CA ALA A 56 7.75 7.51 4.40
C ALA A 56 8.62 7.84 5.63
N PHE A 57 9.40 6.87 6.08
CA PHE A 57 10.21 6.96 7.30
C PHE A 57 11.69 6.64 7.02
N ARG A 58 12.58 7.32 7.74
CA ARG A 58 14.05 7.09 7.65
C ARG A 58 14.51 5.85 8.41
N ASP A 59 13.66 5.30 9.25
CA ASP A 59 13.88 4.07 9.98
C ASP A 59 12.62 3.19 9.92
N PHE A 60 12.82 1.87 9.88
CA PHE A 60 11.72 0.93 9.73
C PHE A 60 10.87 0.81 11.01
N TYR A 61 11.47 1.07 12.17
CA TYR A 61 10.79 0.98 13.47
C TYR A 61 9.69 2.04 13.61
N SER A 62 9.96 3.29 13.22
CA SER A 62 8.98 4.37 13.18
C SER A 62 7.79 4.02 12.30
N ALA A 63 8.03 3.39 11.15
CA ALA A 63 6.96 2.91 10.28
C ALA A 63 6.10 1.84 10.99
N ILE A 64 6.71 0.87 11.66
CA ILE A 64 5.97 -0.14 12.45
C ILE A 64 5.14 0.52 13.57
N CYS A 65 5.73 1.45 14.32
CA CYS A 65 5.02 2.16 15.39
C CYS A 65 3.82 2.95 14.85
N ARG A 66 3.99 3.61 13.70
CA ARG A 66 2.91 4.33 13.04
C ARG A 66 1.81 3.40 12.55
N GLU A 67 2.16 2.27 11.95
CA GLU A 67 1.19 1.26 11.52
C GLU A 67 0.31 0.77 12.69
N LYS A 68 0.92 0.49 13.84
CA LYS A 68 0.20 0.12 15.07
C LYS A 68 -0.76 1.22 15.52
N GLN A 69 -0.30 2.48 15.56
CA GLN A 69 -1.17 3.61 15.91
C GLN A 69 -2.36 3.72 14.96
N LEU A 70 -2.11 3.64 13.65
CA LEU A 70 -3.17 3.73 12.66
C LEU A 70 -4.16 2.57 12.79
N LYS A 71 -3.72 1.35 13.10
CA LYS A 71 -4.64 0.21 13.30
C LYS A 71 -5.61 0.45 14.47
N GLU A 72 -5.13 1.01 15.58
CA GLU A 72 -5.91 1.35 16.78
C GLU A 72 -6.87 2.55 16.58
N TRP A 73 -6.64 3.40 15.58
CA TRP A 73 -7.53 4.54 15.34
C TRP A 73 -8.94 4.11 14.97
N ASN A 74 -9.92 4.93 15.38
CA ASN A 74 -11.27 4.74 14.86
C ASN A 74 -11.33 5.04 13.34
N ARG A 75 -12.40 4.56 12.70
CA ARG A 75 -12.56 4.68 11.25
C ARG A 75 -12.64 6.13 10.77
N ALA A 76 -13.29 7.01 11.52
CA ALA A 76 -13.46 8.41 11.13
C ALA A 76 -12.11 9.14 11.04
N TRP A 77 -11.20 8.88 11.98
CA TRP A 77 -9.86 9.47 11.97
C TRP A 77 -9.00 8.99 10.81
N LYS A 78 -9.11 7.70 10.45
CA LYS A 78 -8.45 7.14 9.26
C LYS A 78 -8.94 7.82 7.98
N ILE A 79 -10.26 8.04 7.86
CA ILE A 79 -10.85 8.72 6.70
C ILE A 79 -10.39 10.17 6.65
N ALA A 80 -10.43 10.89 7.77
CA ALA A 80 -9.97 12.27 7.83
C ALA A 80 -8.50 12.41 7.42
N LEU A 81 -7.64 11.47 7.85
CA LEU A 81 -6.23 11.43 7.45
C LEU A 81 -6.07 11.25 5.93
N ILE A 82 -6.81 10.31 5.34
CA ILE A 82 -6.79 10.08 3.88
C ILE A 82 -7.28 11.33 3.14
N GLU A 83 -8.41 11.91 3.59
CA GLU A 83 -9.04 13.04 2.89
C GLU A 83 -8.27 14.35 3.04
N GLN A 84 -7.42 14.48 4.06
CA GLN A 84 -6.52 15.63 4.21
C GLN A 84 -5.51 15.71 3.05
N GLU A 85 -4.90 14.59 2.67
CA GLU A 85 -3.85 14.55 1.63
C GLU A 85 -4.40 14.12 0.26
N ASN A 86 -5.47 13.33 0.24
CA ASN A 86 -6.06 12.74 -0.95
C ASN A 86 -7.60 12.79 -0.90
N PRO A 87 -8.21 13.99 -0.96
CA PRO A 87 -9.66 14.20 -0.79
C PRO A 87 -10.50 13.48 -1.85
N GLN A 88 -9.91 13.24 -3.03
CA GLN A 88 -10.56 12.55 -4.13
C GLN A 88 -10.35 11.02 -4.09
N TRP A 89 -9.58 10.51 -3.12
CA TRP A 89 -9.23 9.09 -3.01
C TRP A 89 -8.62 8.54 -4.31
N ARG A 90 -7.79 9.35 -4.98
CA ARG A 90 -7.07 8.95 -6.20
C ARG A 90 -6.15 7.79 -5.87
N ASP A 91 -5.95 6.90 -6.83
CA ASP A 91 -4.94 5.85 -6.70
C ASP A 91 -3.55 6.46 -6.83
N LEU A 92 -2.80 6.49 -5.74
CA LEU A 92 -1.47 7.09 -5.66
C LEU A 92 -0.38 6.16 -6.23
N SER A 93 -0.74 4.98 -6.71
CA SER A 93 0.23 3.98 -7.15
C SER A 93 1.09 4.45 -8.32
N GLU A 94 0.51 5.18 -9.27
CA GLU A 94 1.26 5.72 -10.41
C GLU A 94 2.26 6.79 -9.97
N GLU A 95 1.94 7.59 -8.95
CA GLU A 95 2.82 8.64 -8.42
C GLU A 95 4.10 8.05 -7.80
N ILE A 96 4.06 6.79 -7.37
CA ILE A 96 5.22 6.05 -6.83
C ILE A 96 5.83 5.07 -7.85
N GLY A 97 5.46 5.18 -9.13
CA GLY A 97 6.05 4.41 -10.24
C GLY A 97 5.45 3.02 -10.46
N VAL A 98 4.29 2.71 -9.86
CA VAL A 98 3.59 1.44 -10.09
C VAL A 98 2.67 1.59 -11.30
N THR A 99 3.24 1.33 -12.48
CA THR A 99 2.53 1.32 -13.77
C THR A 99 2.00 -0.07 -14.11
N PRO A 100 1.09 -0.22 -15.10
CA PRO A 100 0.66 -1.54 -15.60
C PRO A 100 1.83 -2.43 -16.03
N GLU A 101 2.85 -1.86 -16.68
CA GLU A 101 4.05 -2.58 -17.12
C GLU A 101 4.87 -3.07 -15.93
N TYR A 102 5.00 -2.24 -14.89
CA TYR A 102 5.68 -2.64 -13.65
C TYR A 102 4.95 -3.80 -12.97
N ILE A 103 3.61 -3.73 -12.88
CA ILE A 103 2.77 -4.79 -12.30
C ILE A 103 2.95 -6.09 -13.11
N GLN A 104 2.94 -6.01 -14.44
CA GLN A 104 3.16 -7.18 -15.29
C GLN A 104 4.55 -7.79 -15.08
N GLY A 105 5.59 -6.96 -14.99
CA GLY A 105 6.95 -7.45 -14.70
C GLY A 105 7.03 -8.18 -13.35
N VAL A 106 6.32 -7.70 -12.32
CA VAL A 106 6.20 -8.41 -11.04
C VAL A 106 5.48 -9.75 -11.21
N ILE A 107 4.39 -9.81 -11.98
CA ILE A 107 3.68 -11.07 -12.26
C ILE A 107 4.60 -12.07 -12.94
N ASP A 108 5.31 -11.65 -13.98
CA ASP A 108 6.21 -12.50 -14.76
C ASP A 108 7.35 -13.06 -13.88
N GLU A 109 7.89 -12.23 -12.98
CA GLU A 109 8.91 -12.62 -12.01
C GLU A 109 8.43 -13.77 -11.11
N TYR A 110 7.21 -13.66 -10.54
CA TYR A 110 6.63 -14.72 -9.71
C TYR A 110 6.28 -15.99 -10.50
N GLN A 111 5.83 -15.86 -11.76
CA GLN A 111 5.50 -17.00 -12.61
C GLN A 111 6.74 -17.75 -13.11
N SER A 112 7.86 -17.05 -13.30
CA SER A 112 9.13 -17.64 -13.76
C SER A 112 9.77 -18.61 -12.77
N GLY A 113 9.32 -18.61 -11.51
CA GLY A 113 9.84 -19.50 -10.46
C GLY A 113 11.23 -19.11 -9.94
N LEU A 114 11.78 -17.95 -10.32
CA LEU A 114 13.09 -17.46 -9.88
C LEU A 114 13.20 -17.21 -8.36
N PHE A 115 12.09 -17.32 -7.62
CA PHE A 115 12.03 -17.13 -6.17
C PHE A 115 11.19 -18.18 -5.43
N ARG A 116 11.02 -19.38 -6.00
CA ARG A 116 10.60 -20.56 -5.23
C ARG A 116 11.78 -21.24 -4.56
#